data_AF-A0A661VGL6-F1
#
_entry.id   AF-A0A661VGL6-F1
#
_cell.length_a   1.000
_cell.length_b   1.000
_cell.length_c   1.000
_cell.angle_alpha   90.00
_cell.angle_beta   90.00
_cell.angle_gamma   90.00
#
_symmetry.space_group_name_H-M   'P 1'
#
loop_
_entity.id
_entity.type
_entity.pdbx_description
1 polymer ?
#
loop_
_entity_poly.entity_id
_entity_poly.type
_entity_poly.pdbx_seq_one_letter_code
_entity_poly.pdbx_strand_id
1 'polypeptide(L)'
;MAYEAKDYSNLIGMEGFSETLLKNHFTLYQGYVTNTNKLSELLEAMLKEGKAGTPEFSELKRRFGFEFNGMRLHEYYFENLGG
;
A
#
# COMPACT_ATOMS: atom_id res chain seq x y z
N MET A 1 13.00 -6.14 -2.48
CA MET A 1 11.93 -7.14 -2.69
C MET A 1 10.61 -6.40 -2.74
N ALA A 2 9.73 -6.78 -3.66
CA ALA A 2 8.38 -6.21 -3.77
C ALA A 2 7.50 -6.70 -2.62
N TYR A 3 6.55 -5.86 -2.20
CA TYR A 3 5.50 -6.24 -1.26
C TYR A 3 4.43 -7.05 -1.99
N GLU A 4 3.95 -8.11 -1.34
CA GLU A 4 2.85 -8.93 -1.82
C GLU A 4 1.58 -8.55 -1.05
N ALA A 5 0.47 -8.39 -1.77
CA ALA A 5 -0.81 -8.12 -1.13
C ALA A 5 -1.28 -9.38 -0.40
N LYS A 6 -1.59 -9.23 0.89
CA LYS A 6 -2.18 -10.28 1.71
C LYS A 6 -3.66 -10.48 1.36
N ASP A 7 -4.14 -11.71 1.42
CA ASP A 7 -5.56 -12.01 1.24
C ASP A 7 -6.29 -11.89 2.58
N TYR A 8 -7.34 -11.07 2.60
CA TYR A 8 -8.24 -10.84 3.75
C TYR A 8 -9.68 -11.22 3.42
N SER A 9 -9.90 -12.02 2.37
CA SER A 9 -11.21 -12.52 1.96
C SER A 9 -11.96 -13.25 3.07
N ASN A 10 -11.24 -13.81 4.05
CA ASN A 10 -11.79 -14.45 5.24
C ASN A 10 -12.59 -13.50 6.16
N LEU A 11 -12.43 -12.18 6.04
CA LEU A 11 -13.21 -11.20 6.82
C LEU A 11 -14.59 -10.93 6.21
N ILE A 12 -14.87 -11.40 4.99
CA ILE A 12 -16.19 -11.24 4.37
C ILE A 12 -17.23 -12.02 5.17
N GLY A 13 -18.29 -11.33 5.59
CA GLY A 13 -19.35 -11.89 6.45
C GLY A 13 -19.16 -11.57 7.94
N MET A 14 -18.11 -10.84 8.32
CA MET A 14 -17.94 -10.33 9.69
C MET A 14 -19.12 -9.44 10.11
N GLU A 15 -19.67 -9.69 11.31
CA GLU A 15 -20.75 -8.89 11.88
C GLU A 15 -20.33 -7.42 12.02
N GLY A 16 -21.25 -6.50 11.71
CA GLY A 16 -21.02 -5.06 11.76
C GLY A 16 -20.39 -4.45 10.50
N PHE A 17 -19.96 -5.27 9.53
CA PHE A 17 -19.41 -4.79 8.25
C PHE A 17 -20.23 -5.30 7.06
N SER A 18 -20.52 -4.43 6.10
CA SER A 18 -21.13 -4.86 4.84
C SER A 18 -20.07 -5.46 3.91
N GLU A 19 -20.48 -6.42 3.08
CA GLU A 19 -19.60 -7.02 2.08
C GLU A 19 -19.03 -5.97 1.10
N THR A 20 -19.86 -5.02 0.66
CA THR A 20 -19.44 -3.92 -0.23
C THR A 20 -18.35 -3.06 0.41
N LEU A 21 -18.49 -2.73 1.71
CA LEU A 21 -17.49 -1.94 2.43
C LEU A 21 -16.13 -2.66 2.43
N LEU A 22 -16.11 -3.94 2.81
CA LEU A 22 -14.88 -4.73 2.89
C LEU A 22 -14.22 -4.89 1.51
N LYS A 23 -14.99 -5.23 0.47
CA LYS A 23 -14.47 -5.36 -0.90
C LYS A 23 -13.85 -4.05 -1.43
N ASN A 24 -14.47 -2.91 -1.13
CA ASN A 24 -13.91 -1.62 -1.48
C ASN A 24 -12.61 -1.35 -0.72
N HIS A 25 -12.56 -1.67 0.57
CA HIS A 25 -11.37 -1.48 1.40
C HIS A 25 -10.20 -2.37 0.95
N PHE A 26 -10.46 -3.62 0.56
CA PHE A 26 -9.44 -4.52 0.01
C PHE A 26 -8.90 -4.00 -1.32
N THR A 27 -9.76 -3.48 -2.20
CA THR A 27 -9.34 -2.85 -3.45
C THR A 27 -8.42 -1.64 -3.20
N LEU A 28 -8.76 -0.79 -2.23
CA LEU A 28 -7.91 0.34 -1.85
C LEU A 28 -6.55 -0.13 -1.32
N TYR A 29 -6.54 -1.14 -0.44
CA TYR A 29 -5.32 -1.77 0.06
C TYR A 29 -4.42 -2.31 -1.06
N GLN A 30 -4.99 -3.05 -2.02
CA GLN A 30 -4.25 -3.56 -3.18
C GLN A 30 -3.63 -2.42 -4.01
N GLY A 31 -4.34 -1.30 -4.12
CA GLY A 31 -3.82 -0.07 -4.72
C GLY A 31 -2.56 0.44 -4.00
N TYR A 32 -2.58 0.51 -2.67
CA TYR A 32 -1.42 0.94 -1.87
C TYR A 32 -0.21 0.01 -2.03
N VAL A 33 -0.43 -1.31 -2.04
CA VAL A 33 0.65 -2.30 -2.29
C VAL A 33 1.28 -2.06 -3.67
N THR A 34 0.44 -1.96 -4.70
CA THR A 34 0.87 -1.77 -6.09
C THR A 34 1.70 -0.48 -6.25
N ASN A 35 1.20 0.63 -5.72
CA ASN A 35 1.86 1.92 -5.82
C ASN A 35 3.15 1.99 -4.99
N THR A 36 3.19 1.34 -3.83
CA THR A 36 4.41 1.26 -3.00
C THR A 36 5.54 0.59 -3.77
N ASN A 37 5.26 -0.54 -4.43
CA ASN A 37 6.24 -1.24 -5.27
C ASN A 37 6.71 -0.38 -6.43
N LYS A 38 5.76 0.21 -7.18
CA LYS A 38 6.07 1.08 -8.32
C LYS A 38 6.96 2.27 -7.91
N LEU A 39 6.64 2.93 -6.80
CA LEU A 39 7.44 4.06 -6.30
C LEU A 39 8.81 3.61 -5.82
N SER A 40 8.92 2.43 -5.18
CA SER A 40 10.20 1.86 -4.78
C SER A 40 11.11 1.64 -5.98
N GLU A 41 10.59 1.06 -7.05
CA GLU A 41 11.33 0.81 -8.30
C GLU A 41 11.78 2.11 -8.97
N LEU A 42 10.88 3.10 -9.07
CA LEU A 42 11.20 4.41 -9.64
C LEU A 42 12.28 5.14 -8.83
N LEU A 43 12.16 5.15 -7.50
CA LEU A 43 13.16 5.76 -6.61
C LEU A 43 14.50 5.06 -6.73
N GLU A 44 14.53 3.73 -6.80
CA GLU A 44 15.79 2.97 -6.98
C GLU A 44 16.45 3.29 -8.33
N ALA A 45 15.67 3.39 -9.41
CA ALA A 45 16.19 3.80 -10.71
C ALA A 45 16.79 5.21 -10.67
N MET A 46 16.08 6.18 -10.07
CA MET A 46 16.58 7.54 -9.92
C MET A 46 17.85 7.62 -9.07
N LEU A 47 17.99 6.78 -8.04
CA LEU A 47 19.23 6.70 -7.26
C LEU A 47 20.41 6.21 -8.12
N LYS A 48 20.21 5.17 -8.94
CA LYS A 48 21.23 4.64 -9.86
C LYS A 48 21.65 5.67 -10.91
N GLU A 49 20.74 6.54 -11.32
CA GLU A 49 20.99 7.64 -12.25
C GLU A 49 21.59 8.89 -11.59
N GLY A 50 21.83 8.89 -10.26
CA GLY A 50 22.37 10.05 -9.55
C GLY A 50 21.39 11.21 -9.36
N LYS A 51 20.08 10.97 -9.48
CA LYS A 51 19.02 11.98 -9.42
C LYS A 51 18.44 12.20 -8.02
N ALA A 52 19.13 11.78 -6.96
CA ALA A 52 18.65 11.91 -5.58
C ALA A 52 18.39 13.36 -5.13
N GLY A 53 19.08 14.33 -5.74
CA GLY A 53 18.96 15.76 -5.40
C GLY A 53 17.88 16.51 -6.19
N THR A 54 17.12 15.85 -7.06
CA THR A 54 16.13 16.56 -7.89
C THR A 54 14.78 16.73 -7.18
N PRO A 55 13.98 17.76 -7.54
CA PRO A 55 12.63 17.94 -7.02
C PRO A 55 11.72 16.73 -7.28
N GLU A 56 11.85 16.07 -8.43
CA GLU A 56 11.04 14.90 -8.79
C GLU A 56 11.31 13.72 -7.84
N PHE A 57 12.58 13.49 -7.48
CA PHE A 57 12.93 12.47 -6.50
C PHE A 57 12.28 12.77 -5.14
N SER A 58 12.34 14.05 -4.72
CA SER A 58 11.76 14.50 -3.46
C SER A 58 10.25 14.27 -3.41
N GLU A 59 9.54 14.57 -4.49
CA GLU A 59 8.09 14.36 -4.58
C GLU A 59 7.70 12.88 -4.62
N LEU A 60 8.43 12.04 -5.37
CA LEU A 60 8.21 10.59 -5.36
C LEU A 60 8.51 10.00 -3.99
N LYS A 61 9.54 10.49 -3.29
CA LYS A 61 9.89 10.01 -1.95
C LYS A 61 8.83 10.40 -0.92
N ARG A 62 8.27 11.61 -1.03
CA ARG A 62 7.13 12.06 -0.21
C ARG A 62 5.90 11.19 -0.48
N ARG A 63 5.58 10.93 -1.76
CA ARG A 63 4.44 10.08 -2.14
C ARG A 63 4.62 8.63 -1.67
N PHE A 64 5.85 8.09 -1.71
CA PHE A 64 6.15 6.76 -1.19
C PHE A 64 5.71 6.61 0.27
N GLY A 65 5.95 7.62 1.12
CA GLY A 65 5.51 7.60 2.51
C GLY A 65 3.99 7.45 2.65
N PHE A 66 3.21 8.10 1.78
CA PHE A 66 1.75 7.98 1.77
C PHE A 66 1.30 6.56 1.38
N GLU A 67 1.81 6.02 0.27
CA GLU A 67 1.43 4.68 -0.19
C GLU A 67 1.88 3.58 0.78
N PHE A 68 3.11 3.69 1.31
CA PHE A 68 3.66 2.73 2.25
C PHE A 68 2.86 2.69 3.56
N ASN A 69 2.51 3.86 4.11
CA ASN A 69 1.66 3.92 5.29
C ASN A 69 0.25 3.40 4.97
N GLY A 70 -0.31 3.73 3.81
CA GLY A 70 -1.57 3.16 3.34
C GLY A 70 -1.55 1.63 3.35
N MET A 71 -0.50 1.02 2.80
CA MET A 71 -0.32 -0.43 2.81
C MET A 71 -0.21 -0.99 4.23
N ARG A 72 0.74 -0.50 5.05
CA ARG A 72 1.04 -1.07 6.37
C ARG A 72 -0.08 -0.87 7.39
N LEU A 73 -0.72 0.30 7.40
CA LEU A 73 -1.80 0.57 8.33
C LEU A 73 -3.05 -0.25 8.00
N HIS A 74 -3.33 -0.51 6.72
CA HIS A 74 -4.41 -1.42 6.35
C HIS A 74 -4.10 -2.87 6.71
N GLU A 75 -2.84 -3.32 6.56
CA GLU A 75 -2.45 -4.65 7.05
C GLU A 75 -2.70 -4.78 8.55
N TYR A 76 -2.21 -3.83 9.36
CA TYR A 76 -2.48 -3.85 10.80
C TYR A 76 -3.98 -3.78 11.11
N TYR A 77 -4.73 -2.95 10.38
CA TYR A 77 -6.18 -2.87 10.57
C TYR A 77 -6.85 -4.23 10.34
N PHE A 78 -6.63 -4.87 9.19
CA PHE A 78 -7.26 -6.15 8.86
C PHE A 78 -6.78 -7.31 9.74
N GLU A 79 -5.50 -7.35 10.09
CA GLU A 79 -4.94 -8.39 10.98
C GLU A 79 -5.48 -8.30 12.42
N ASN A 80 -6.00 -7.14 12.82
CA ASN A 80 -6.66 -6.96 14.12
C ASN A 80 -8.19 -7.12 14.04
N LEU A 81 -8.74 -7.51 12.89
CA LEU A 81 -10.13 -7.92 12.73
C LEU A 81 -10.24 -9.45 12.74
N GLY A 82 -11.41 -9.95 13.11
CA GLY A 82 -11.65 -11.38 13.32
C GLY A 82 -11.72 -11.68 14.82
N GLY A 83 -12.94 -11.60 15.36
CA GLY A 83 -13.24 -12.06 16.71
C GLY A 83 -13.10 -13.58 16.85
#